data_AF-A0A926VLW4-F1
#
_entry.id   AF-A0A926VLW4-F1
#
_cell.length_a   1.000
_cell.length_b   1.000
_cell.length_c   1.000
_cell.angle_alpha   90.00
_cell.angle_beta   90.00
_cell.angle_gamma   90.00
#
_symmetry.space_group_name_H-M   'P 1'
#
loop_
_entity.id
_entity.type
_entity.pdbx_description
1 polymer ?
#
loop_
_entity_poly.entity_id
_entity_poly.type
_entity_poly.pdbx_seq_one_letter_code
_entity_poly.pdbx_strand_id
1 'polypeptide(L)' 'MGYALDPESIRAYRNTVMVFAHDLWREKDPQTRATLAMYLADAATTLARLEVEEARKLQEEKLAQNA' A
#
# COMPACT_ATOMS: atom_id res chain seq x y z
N MET A 1 13.70 18.98 -9.47
CA MET A 1 13.09 19.36 -8.18
C MET A 1 12.23 18.20 -7.73
N GLY A 2 12.56 17.59 -6.59
CA GLY A 2 12.39 16.15 -6.33
C GLY A 2 10.96 15.66 -6.19
N TYR A 3 10.65 14.55 -6.86
CA TYR A 3 9.46 13.75 -6.61
C TYR A 3 9.67 12.93 -5.34
N ALA A 4 9.66 13.60 -4.19
CA ALA A 4 9.37 12.90 -2.95
C ALA A 4 7.92 12.42 -3.09
N LEU A 5 7.74 11.12 -3.36
CA LEU A 5 6.44 10.49 -3.17
C LEU A 5 6.08 10.75 -1.72
N ASP A 6 4.93 11.36 -1.48
CA ASP A 6 4.38 11.47 -0.13
C ASP A 6 4.40 10.06 0.48
N PRO A 7 5.15 9.84 1.58
CA PRO A 7 5.33 8.52 2.16
C PRO A 7 4.00 7.89 2.59
N GLU A 8 2.96 8.69 2.79
CA GLU A 8 1.62 8.21 3.15
C GLU A 8 0.69 8.04 1.94
N SER A 9 1.18 8.28 0.72
CA SER A 9 0.39 8.09 -0.50
C SER A 9 0.10 6.62 -0.80
N ILE A 10 -1.03 6.37 -1.46
CA ILE A 10 -1.39 5.06 -2.01
C ILE A 10 -0.24 4.47 -2.84
N ARG A 11 0.42 5.29 -3.66
CA ARG A 11 1.55 4.85 -4.50
C ARG A 11 2.75 4.42 -3.68
N ALA A 12 3.06 5.12 -2.58
CA ALA A 12 4.13 4.71 -1.68
C ALA A 12 3.82 3.34 -1.06
N TYR A 13 2.60 3.15 -0.54
CA TYR A 13 2.19 1.87 0.03
C TYR A 13 2.15 0.73 -1.01
N ARG A 14 1.74 0.98 -2.26
CA ARG A 14 1.83 -0.02 -3.36
C ARG A 14 3.29 -0.48 -3.56
N ASN A 15 4.23 0.45 -3.58
CA ASN A 15 5.66 0.13 -3.71
C ASN A 15 6.17 -0.65 -2.51
N THR A 16 5.81 -0.24 -1.29
CA THR A 16 6.22 -0.90 -0.05
C THR A 16 5.75 -2.35 0.01
N VAL A 17 4.48 -2.61 -0.34
CA VAL A 17 3.92 -3.96 -0.41
C VAL A 17 4.68 -4.81 -1.43
N MET A 18 4.96 -4.26 -2.61
CA MET A 18 5.72 -4.97 -3.65
C MET A 18 7.13 -5.34 -3.17
N VAL A 19 7.85 -4.42 -2.53
CA VAL A 19 9.21 -4.65 -2.02
C VAL A 19 9.20 -5.71 -0.93
N PHE A 20 8.35 -5.56 0.10
CA PHE A 20 8.30 -6.55 1.18
C PHE A 20 7.85 -7.93 0.72
N ALA A 21 6.92 -8.03 -0.23
CA ALA A 21 6.53 -9.32 -0.80
C ALA A 21 7.69 -10.00 -1.54
N HIS A 22 8.45 -9.24 -2.33
CA HIS A 22 9.63 -9.75 -3.02
C HIS A 22 10.73 -10.19 -2.03
N ASP A 23 10.99 -9.39 -1.00
CA ASP A 23 12.02 -9.70 0.00
C ASP A 23 11.64 -10.91 0.85
N LEU A 24 10.36 -11.00 1.26
CA LEU A 24 9.81 -12.14 1.98
C LEU A 24 9.98 -13.45 1.20
N TRP A 25 9.77 -13.42 -0.12
CA TRP A 25 9.92 -14.59 -1.00
C TRP A 25 11.37 -15.07 -1.07
N ARG A 26 12.33 -14.15 -1.04
CA ARG A 26 13.76 -14.46 -1.19
C ARG A 26 14.42 -14.85 0.13
N GLU A 27 13.92 -14.36 1.25
CA GLU A 27 14.50 -14.55 2.58
C GLU A 27 14.49 -16.02 3.04
N LYS A 28 15.62 -16.48 3.57
CA LYS A 28 15.85 -17.85 4.04
C LYS A 28 15.80 -17.94 5.56
N ASP A 29 16.25 -16.90 6.26
CA ASP A 29 16.24 -16.84 7.71
C ASP A 29 14.80 -16.75 8.26
N PRO A 30 14.35 -17.71 9.09
CA PRO A 30 12.97 -17.71 9.59
C PRO A 30 12.61 -16.49 10.43
N GLN A 31 13.56 -15.94 11.21
CA GLN A 31 13.29 -14.81 12.08
C GLN A 31 13.08 -13.53 11.25
N THR A 32 13.97 -13.28 10.29
CA THR A 32 13.85 -12.17 9.34
C THR A 32 12.60 -12.30 8.49
N ARG A 33 12.29 -13.52 8.03
CA ARG A 33 11.08 -13.79 7.25
C ARG A 33 9.79 -13.50 8.04
N ALA A 34 9.74 -13.82 9.33
CA ALA A 34 8.61 -13.48 10.18
C ALA A 34 8.42 -11.95 10.29
N THR A 35 9.50 -11.21 10.50
CA THR A 35 9.47 -9.74 10.56
C THR A 35 9.00 -9.12 9.23
N LEU A 36 9.52 -9.59 8.10
CA LEU A 36 9.08 -9.13 6.77
C LEU A 36 7.59 -9.43 6.54
N ALA A 37 7.09 -10.58 7.00
CA ALA A 37 5.68 -10.93 6.87
C ALA A 37 4.78 -9.98 7.69
N MET A 38 5.21 -9.60 8.90
CA MET A 38 4.50 -8.62 9.71
C MET A 38 4.45 -7.26 9.02
N TYR A 39 5.59 -6.74 8.54
CA TYR A 39 5.63 -5.45 7.83
C TYR A 39 4.83 -5.46 6.53
N LEU A 40 4.85 -6.57 5.80
CA LEU A 40 4.01 -6.76 4.61
C LEU A 40 2.52 -6.69 4.97
N ALA A 41 2.10 -7.36 6.04
CA ALA A 41 0.70 -7.39 6.47
C ALA A 41 0.21 -5.99 6.89
N ASP A 42 1.01 -5.25 7.65
CA ASP A 42 0.70 -3.88 8.06
C ASP A 42 0.58 -2.95 6.86
N ALA A 43 1.57 -2.98 5.96
CA ALA A 43 1.56 -2.16 4.75
C ALA A 43 0.37 -2.49 3.82
N ALA A 44 0.04 -3.77 3.65
CA ALA A 44 -1.09 -4.21 2.84
C ALA A 44 -2.43 -3.79 3.45
N THR A 45 -2.56 -3.84 4.78
CA THR A 45 -3.77 -3.40 5.49
C THR A 45 -3.98 -1.89 5.33
N THR A 46 -2.93 -1.10 5.48
CA THR A 46 -3.00 0.35 5.27
C THR A 46 -3.33 0.68 3.82
N LEU A 47 -2.68 0.03 2.86
CA LEU A 47 -2.98 0.19 1.44
C LEU A 47 -4.46 -0.08 1.15
N ALA A 48 -5.01 -1.20 1.65
CA ALA A 48 -6.40 -1.56 1.43
C ALA A 48 -7.37 -0.49 1.93
N ARG A 49 -7.10 0.12 3.09
CA ARG A 49 -7.93 1.21 3.64
C ARG A 49 -7.89 2.44 2.73
N LEU A 50 -6.69 2.86 2.31
CA LEU A 50 -6.52 4.02 1.44
C LEU A 50 -7.21 3.82 0.08
N GLU A 51 -7.12 2.62 -0.51
CA GLU A 51 -7.78 2.30 -1.78
C GLU A 51 -9.31 2.32 -1.65
N VAL A 52 -9.86 1.89 -0.51
CA VAL A 52 -11.31 1.97 -0.23
C VAL A 52 -11.75 3.43 -0.10
N GLU A 53 -10.99 4.27 0.60
CA GLU A 53 -11.28 5.70 0.72
C GLU A 53 -11.23 6.40 -0.64
N GLU A 54 -10.22 6.12 -1.45
CA GLU A 54 -10.08 6.66 -2.80
C GLU A 54 -11.23 6.20 -3.71
N ALA A 55 -11.61 4.92 -3.65
CA ALA A 55 -12.73 4.39 -4.42
C ALA A 55 -14.06 5.07 -4.05
N ARG A 56 -14.28 5.35 -2.75
CA ARG A 56 -15.46 6.08 -2.28
C ARG A 56 -15.49 7.51 -2.81
N LYS A 57 -14.39 8.25 -2.73
CA LYS A 57 -14.28 9.62 -3.29
C LYS A 57 -14.60 9.64 -4.78
N LEU A 58 -14.00 8.73 -5.55
CA LEU A 58 -14.25 8.61 -6.98
C LEU A 58 -15.72 8.26 -7.30
N GLN A 59 -16.39 7.51 -6.43
CA GLN A 59 -17.81 7.20 -6.59
C GLN A 59 -18.69 8.41 -6.29
N GLU A 60 -18.40 9.18 -5.23
CA GLU A 60 -19.11 10.41 -4.89
C GLU A 60 -18.96 11.48 -5.97
N GLU A 61 -17.75 11.67 -6.49
CA GLU A 61 -17.47 12.59 -7.61
C GLU A 61 -18.27 12.22 -8.86
N LYS A 62 -18.34 10.92 -9.19
CA LYS A 62 -19.17 10.43 -10.32
C LYS A 62 -20.65 10.69 -10.09
N LEU A 63 -21.15 10.53 -8.87
CA LEU A 63 -22.56 10.81 -8.56
C LEU A 63 -22.85 12.31 -8.66
N ALA A 64 -21.94 13.16 -8.17
CA ALA A 64 -22.07 14.61 -8.26
C ALA A 64 -21.98 15.16 -9.69
N GLN A 65 -21.22 14.50 -10.58
CA GLN A 65 -21.13 14.87 -12.00
C GLN A 65 -22.34 14.42 -12.84
N ASN A 66 -23.10 13.44 -12.34
CA ASN A 66 -24.27 12.88 -13.04
C ASN A 66 -25.62 13.39 -12.47
N ALA A 67 -25.58 14.29 -11.48
CA ALA A 67 -26.74 14.95 -10.87
C ALA A 67 -26.92 16.36 -11.44
#